data_AF-A0A953E8Y7-F1
#
_entry.id   AF-A0A953E8Y7-F1
#
_cell.length_a   1.000
_cell.length_b   1.000
_cell.length_c   1.000
_cell.angle_alpha   90.00
_cell.angle_beta   90.00
_cell.angle_gamma   90.00
#
_symmetry.space_group_name_H-M   'P 1'
#
loop_
_entity.id
_entity.type
_entity.pdbx_description
1 polymer ?
#
loop_
_entity_poly.entity_id
_entity_poly.type
_entity_poly.pdbx_seq_one_letter_code
_entity_poly.pdbx_strand_id
1 'polypeptide(L)'
;MPRYEDEPIRPTPEGETAPGLEGVLRMDMGALEASQPSLVDQAIRGPVVLTRNGADAFVLLPLDVYRRFWNAVRRPPVIDSE
;
A
#
# COMPACT_ATOMS: atom_id res chain seq x y z
N MET A 1 20.43 3.08 -25.82
CA MET A 1 18.95 3.02 -25.79
C MET A 1 18.55 2.30 -24.50
N PRO A 2 18.01 2.95 -23.47
CA PRO A 2 17.47 2.23 -22.33
C PRO A 2 15.95 2.12 -22.50
N ARG A 3 15.49 0.92 -22.84
CA ARG A 3 14.16 0.43 -22.45
C ARG A 3 14.41 -0.44 -21.22
N TYR A 4 13.66 -0.29 -20.13
CA TYR A 4 13.22 -1.33 -19.19
C TYR A 4 12.68 -0.62 -17.93
N GLU A 5 11.43 -0.14 -17.97
CA GLU A 5 10.69 0.33 -16.77
C GLU A 5 9.25 -0.19 -16.75
N ASP A 6 8.98 -1.34 -17.35
CA ASP A 6 7.63 -1.93 -17.34
C ASP A 6 7.69 -3.46 -17.28
N GLU A 7 8.64 -3.99 -16.50
CA GLU A 7 8.59 -5.41 -16.16
C GLU A 7 7.62 -5.61 -14.99
N PRO A 8 6.55 -6.41 -15.17
CA PRO A 8 5.67 -6.73 -14.06
C PRO A 8 6.48 -7.45 -12.98
N ILE A 9 6.44 -6.92 -11.76
CA ILE A 9 7.01 -7.57 -10.57
C ILE A 9 6.39 -8.95 -10.50
N ARG A 10 7.20 -9.99 -10.74
CA ARG A 10 6.73 -11.37 -10.63
C ARG A 10 6.41 -11.63 -9.16
N PRO A 11 5.21 -12.13 -8.83
CA PRO A 11 4.89 -12.48 -7.46
C PRO A 11 5.93 -13.49 -6.98
N THR A 12 6.57 -13.20 -5.85
CA THR A 12 7.49 -14.12 -5.20
C THR A 12 6.73 -15.44 -4.97
N PRO A 13 7.27 -16.61 -5.38
CA PRO A 13 6.60 -17.88 -5.15
C PRO A 13 6.32 -18.03 -3.65
N GLU A 14 5.21 -18.67 -3.30
CA GLU A 14 4.87 -19.03 -1.92
C GLU A 14 6.05 -19.79 -1.30
N GLY A 15 6.88 -19.05 -0.56
CA GLY A 15 8.22 -19.47 -0.18
C GLY A 15 8.72 -18.60 0.97
N GLU A 16 9.66 -19.16 1.71
CA GLU A 16 10.11 -18.81 3.06
C GLU A 16 10.01 -17.31 3.45
N THR A 17 9.51 -17.08 4.67
CA THR A 17 9.43 -15.76 5.30
C THR A 17 10.78 -15.04 5.21
N ALA A 18 10.77 -13.76 4.82
CA ALA A 18 11.97 -12.95 4.91
C ALA A 18 12.49 -12.96 6.37
N PRO A 19 13.81 -12.95 6.58
CA PRO A 19 14.40 -12.99 7.91
C PRO A 19 13.78 -11.96 8.87
N GLY A 20 13.22 -12.39 9.99
CA GLY A 20 12.55 -11.54 10.98
C GLY A 20 11.02 -11.47 10.87
N LEU A 21 10.41 -12.22 9.94
CA LEU A 21 8.95 -12.29 9.76
C LEU A 21 8.36 -13.68 10.05
N GLU A 22 9.15 -14.61 10.60
CA GLU A 22 8.83 -16.04 10.75
C GLU A 22 7.63 -16.34 11.68
N GLY A 23 7.19 -15.36 12.48
CA GLY A 23 6.01 -15.47 13.36
C GLY A 23 4.86 -14.53 13.01
N VAL A 24 4.99 -13.74 11.93
CA VAL A 24 3.98 -12.75 11.58
C VAL A 24 2.92 -13.40 10.70
N LEU A 25 1.64 -13.29 11.10
CA LEU A 25 0.51 -13.79 10.33
C LEU A 25 0.57 -13.19 8.91
N ARG A 26 0.75 -14.06 7.90
CA ARG A 26 0.63 -13.67 6.50
C ARG A 26 -0.83 -13.38 6.23
N MET A 27 -1.13 -12.18 5.76
CA MET A 27 -2.46 -11.87 5.26
C MET A 27 -2.68 -12.69 4.00
N ASP A 28 -3.82 -13.39 3.91
CA ASP A 28 -4.21 -14.09 2.70
C ASP A 28 -4.43 -13.05 1.58
N MET A 29 -3.54 -13.08 0.60
CA MET A 29 -3.60 -12.20 -0.57
C MET A 29 -4.84 -12.47 -1.41
N GLY A 30 -5.31 -13.73 -1.49
CA GLY A 30 -6.51 -14.08 -2.24
C GLY A 30 -7.77 -13.44 -1.67
N ALA A 31 -7.90 -13.39 -0.35
CA ALA A 31 -9.00 -12.71 0.32
C ALA A 31 -8.98 -11.18 0.09
N LEU A 32 -7.78 -10.59 0.06
CA LEU A 32 -7.62 -9.16 -0.23
C LEU A 32 -7.97 -8.84 -1.69
N GLU A 33 -7.49 -9.65 -2.64
CA GLU A 33 -7.79 -9.47 -4.07
C GLU A 33 -9.27 -9.67 -4.36
N ALA A 34 -9.91 -10.67 -3.77
CA ALA A 34 -11.35 -10.90 -3.91
C ALA A 34 -12.20 -9.74 -3.38
N SER A 35 -11.71 -9.03 -2.36
CA SER A 35 -12.40 -7.87 -1.77
C SER A 35 -12.05 -6.55 -2.45
N GLN A 36 -11.03 -6.51 -3.32
CA GLN A 36 -10.54 -5.30 -3.98
C GLN A 36 -11.64 -4.49 -4.69
N PRO A 37 -12.57 -5.07 -5.48
CA PRO A 37 -13.61 -4.29 -6.14
C PRO A 37 -14.49 -3.53 -5.14
N SER A 38 -14.89 -4.20 -4.06
CA SER A 38 -15.71 -3.59 -3.01
C SER A 38 -14.96 -2.51 -2.24
N LEU A 39 -13.67 -2.72 -1.97
CA LEU A 39 -12.82 -1.71 -1.31
C LEU A 39 -12.68 -0.44 -2.16
N VAL A 40 -12.56 -0.58 -3.48
CA VAL A 40 -12.50 0.55 -4.41
C VAL A 40 -13.84 1.29 -4.42
N ASP A 41 -14.96 0.58 -4.51
CA ASP A 41 -16.30 1.20 -4.47
C ASP A 41 -16.55 1.97 -3.18
N GLN A 42 -16.08 1.46 -2.05
CA GLN A 42 -16.14 2.14 -0.76
C GLN A 42 -15.23 3.38 -0.73
N ALA A 43 -14.00 3.26 -1.26
CA ALA A 43 -13.03 4.36 -1.32
C ALA A 43 -13.54 5.57 -2.13
N ILE A 44 -14.35 5.32 -3.18
CA ILE A 44 -15.00 6.39 -3.96
C ILE A 44 -15.98 7.21 -3.10
N ARG A 45 -16.62 6.58 -2.11
CA ARG A 45 -17.57 7.24 -1.21
C ARG A 45 -16.90 7.94 -0.04
N GLY A 46 -15.67 7.56 0.30
CA GLY A 46 -14.87 8.17 1.36
C GLY A 46 -13.65 7.33 1.76
N PRO A 47 -12.78 7.83 2.65
CA PRO A 47 -11.60 7.11 3.11
C PRO A 47 -11.94 5.75 3.72
N VAL A 48 -11.18 4.71 3.34
CA VAL A 48 -11.29 3.37 3.92
C VAL A 48 -10.03 3.08 4.73
N VAL A 49 -10.19 2.77 6.02
CA VAL A 49 -9.07 2.39 6.89
C VAL A 49 -8.94 0.87 6.87
N LEU A 50 -7.75 0.40 6.47
CA LEU A 50 -7.37 -1.00 6.50
C LEU A 50 -6.60 -1.23 7.81
N THR A 51 -7.12 -2.13 8.64
CA THR A 51 -6.49 -2.50 9.89
C THR A 51 -5.70 -3.80 9.72
N ARG A 52 -4.54 -3.90 10.38
CA ARG A 52 -3.77 -5.13 10.52
C ARG A 52 -3.74 -5.50 11.99
N ASN A 53 -4.27 -6.67 12.34
CA ASN A 53 -4.36 -7.15 13.72
C ASN A 53 -5.07 -6.16 14.68
N GLY A 54 -6.12 -5.48 14.19
CA GLY A 54 -6.89 -4.53 14.98
C GLY A 54 -6.24 -3.16 15.19
N ALA A 55 -5.05 -2.92 14.63
CA ALA A 55 -4.42 -1.60 14.57
C ALA A 55 -4.54 -1.01 13.16
N ASP A 56 -4.78 0.30 13.07
CA ASP A 56 -4.81 1.03 11.80
C ASP A 56 -3.46 0.90 11.08
N ALA A 57 -3.48 0.36 9.85
CA ALA A 57 -2.27 0.09 9.10
C ALA A 57 -2.16 0.97 7.85
N PHE A 58 -3.24 1.10 7.09
CA PHE A 58 -3.26 1.87 5.84
C PHE A 58 -4.58 2.61 5.66
N VAL A 59 -4.57 3.70 4.89
CA VAL A 59 -5.77 4.43 4.48
C VAL A 59 -5.84 4.43 2.96
N LEU A 60 -6.91 3.88 2.40
CA LEU A 60 -7.22 3.92 0.99
C LEU A 60 -8.05 5.17 0.67
N LEU A 61 -7.58 5.93 -0.31
CA LEU A 61 -8.17 7.19 -0.74
C LEU A 61 -8.24 7.24 -2.28
N PRO A 62 -9.21 7.95 -2.86
CA PRO A 62 -9.13 8.37 -4.25
C PRO A 62 -7.84 9.16 -4.51
N LEU A 63 -7.23 8.94 -5.67
CA LEU A 63 -5.92 9.50 -5.99
C LEU A 63 -5.90 11.04 -5.96
N ASP A 64 -6.98 11.68 -6.41
CA ASP A 64 -7.15 13.12 -6.38
C ASP A 64 -7.22 13.67 -4.95
N VAL A 65 -7.93 12.97 -4.05
CA VAL A 65 -8.01 13.30 -2.62
C VAL A 65 -6.63 13.16 -1.97
N TYR A 66 -5.94 12.04 -2.23
CA TYR A 66 -4.58 11.83 -1.74
C TYR A 66 -3.63 12.94 -2.22
N ARG A 67 -3.67 13.31 -3.50
CA ARG A 67 -2.82 14.38 -4.05
C ARG A 67 -3.08 15.73 -3.39
N ARG A 68 -4.35 16.08 -3.15
CA ARG A 68 -4.71 17.31 -2.43
C ARG A 68 -4.17 17.30 -1.01
N PHE A 69 -4.35 16.19 -0.29
CA PHE A 69 -3.81 16.03 1.06
C PHE A 69 -2.28 16.15 1.07
N TRP A 70 -1.61 15.39 0.21
CA TRP A 70 -0.15 15.36 0.11
C TRP A 70 0.47 16.73 -0.21
N ASN A 71 -0.20 17.53 -1.04
CA ASN A 71 0.25 18.87 -1.39
C ASN A 71 -0.06 19.91 -0.30
N ALA A 72 -1.08 19.67 0.55
CA ALA A 72 -1.45 20.55 1.65
C ALA A 72 -0.57 20.37 2.89
N VAL A 73 0.04 19.20 3.06
CA VAL A 73 0.94 18.92 4.19
C VAL A 73 2.25 19.66 3.99
N ARG A 74 2.60 20.55 4.93
CA ARG A 74 3.95 21.15 4.99
C ARG A 74 4.96 20.02 5.23
N ARG A 75 5.80 19.76 4.24
CA ARG A 75 6.88 18.78 4.40
C ARG A 75 7.88 19.30 5.44
N PRO A 76 8.43 18.43 6.31
CA PRO A 76 9.61 18.76 7.08
C PRO A 76 10.72 19.23 6.13
N PRO A 77 11.54 20.22 6.50
CA PRO A 77 12.67 20.61 5.68
C PRO A 77 13.56 19.38 5.47
N VAL A 78 13.85 19.05 4.21
CA VAL A 78 14.89 18.08 3.89
C VAL A 78 16.21 18.77 4.22
N ILE A 79 16.88 18.33 5.28
CA ILE A 79 18.25 18.74 5.54
C ILE A 79 19.10 17.88 4.61
N ASP A 80 19.51 18.44 3.48
CA ASP A 80 20.55 17.81 2.67
C ASP A 80 21.80 17.72 3.54
N SER A 81 22.23 16.50 3.84
CA SER A 81 23.56 16.25 4.39
C SER A 81 24.51 16.22 3.20
N GLU A 82 25.38 17.22 3.11
CA GLU A 82 26.43 17.34 2.10
C GLU A 82 27.29 16.07 1.94
#